data_AF-A0AAW7K2X9-F1
#
_entry.id   AF-A0AAW7K2X9-F1
#
_cell.length_a   1.000
_cell.length_b   1.000
_cell.length_c   1.000
_cell.angle_alpha   90.00
_cell.angle_beta   90.00
_cell.angle_gamma   90.00
#
_symmetry.space_group_name_H-M   'P 1'
#
loop_
_entity.id
_entity.type
_entity.pdbx_description
1 polymer ?
#
loop_
_entity_poly.entity_id
_entity_poly.type
_entity_poly.pdbx_seq_one_letter_code
_entity_poly.pdbx_strand_id
1 'polypeptide(L)'
;MRTVIQGAELTVTIKTDRELSTQEIIAAHQLATGNFEALFIKEEEEPRAEVFEPLEKEVPEWVQVEITCPVCAYQGRKNTKFTNVYTKCPECKTALFNQYATGIRGEKDKAGNYFYAQEIIRPKNGELTADEQELLAEMSKENEN
;
A
#
# COMPACT_ATOMS: atom_id res chain seq x y z
N MET A 1 23.37 -50.25 9.43
CA MET A 1 23.43 -49.73 10.81
C MET A 1 22.02 -49.24 11.15
N ARG A 2 21.36 -49.81 12.18
CA ARG A 2 19.96 -49.48 12.52
C ARG A 2 19.94 -48.81 13.88
N THR A 3 19.70 -47.51 13.91
CA THR A 3 19.50 -46.76 15.15
C THR A 3 18.00 -46.74 15.43
N VAL A 4 17.56 -47.45 16.47
CA VAL A 4 16.17 -47.45 16.93
C VAL A 4 16.11 -46.64 18.21
N ILE A 5 15.44 -45.49 18.16
CA ILE A 5 15.15 -44.67 19.34
C ILE A 5 13.69 -44.97 19.70
N GLN A 6 13.47 -45.62 20.85
CA GLN A 6 12.14 -45.93 21.38
C GLN A 6 11.95 -45.17 22.69
N GLY A 7 11.08 -44.15 22.64
CA GLY A 7 10.65 -43.34 23.78
C GLY A 7 9.41 -42.55 23.37
N ALA A 8 8.52 -42.24 24.32
CA ALA A 8 7.30 -41.47 24.04
C ALA A 8 7.59 -39.99 23.77
N GLU A 9 8.71 -39.48 24.29
CA GLU A 9 9.16 -38.09 24.15
C GLU A 9 10.67 -38.07 23.90
N LEU A 10 11.12 -37.26 22.94
CA LEU A 10 12.53 -37.07 22.60
C LEU A 10 12.89 -35.58 22.76
N THR A 11 13.82 -35.27 23.64
CA THR A 11 14.33 -33.90 23.84
C THR A 11 15.69 -33.76 23.16
N VAL A 12 15.80 -32.83 22.20
CA VAL A 12 17.06 -32.52 21.49
C VAL A 12 17.54 -31.13 21.87
N THR A 13 18.76 -31.04 22.41
CA THR A 13 19.39 -29.76 22.78
C THR A 13 20.56 -29.47 21.86
N ILE A 14 20.51 -28.34 21.14
CA ILE A 14 21.55 -27.92 20.21
C ILE A 14 22.36 -26.81 20.84
N LYS A 15 23.68 -27.01 20.93
CA LYS A 15 24.63 -26.00 21.37
C LYS A 15 25.53 -25.64 20.21
N THR A 16 25.73 -24.34 20.03
CA THR A 16 26.61 -23.80 19.00
C THR A 16 27.42 -22.65 19.61
N ASP A 17 28.58 -22.41 19.03
CA ASP A 17 29.54 -21.36 19.31
C ASP A 17 29.29 -20.07 18.53
N ARG A 18 28.30 -20.08 17.63
CA ARG A 18 27.88 -18.94 16.81
C ARG A 18 26.37 -18.72 16.91
N GLU A 19 25.92 -17.53 16.53
CA GLU A 19 24.48 -17.26 16.43
C GLU A 19 23.87 -18.04 15.26
N LEU A 20 22.75 -18.72 15.51
CA LEU A 20 22.02 -19.46 14.48
C LEU A 20 20.99 -18.56 13.81
N SER A 21 20.93 -18.65 12.49
CA SER A 21 19.85 -18.04 11.72
C SER A 21 18.52 -18.77 11.93
N THR A 22 17.41 -18.08 11.68
CA THR A 22 16.06 -18.67 11.76
C THR A 22 15.91 -19.89 10.84
N GLN A 23 16.53 -19.86 9.65
CA GLN A 23 16.53 -20.97 8.71
C GLN A 23 17.22 -22.21 9.29
N GLU A 24 18.36 -22.05 9.95
CA GLU A 24 19.10 -23.18 10.56
C GLU A 24 18.33 -23.78 11.75
N ILE A 25 17.63 -22.96 12.53
CA ILE A 25 16.78 -23.42 13.64
C ILE A 25 15.59 -24.24 13.11
N ILE A 26 14.92 -23.76 12.06
CA ILE A 26 13.80 -24.46 11.42
C ILE A 26 14.27 -25.79 10.85
N ALA A 27 15.40 -25.81 10.14
CA ALA A 27 15.96 -27.04 9.57
C ALA A 27 16.28 -28.08 10.65
N ALA A 28 16.83 -27.66 11.79
CA ALA A 28 17.11 -28.55 12.90
C ALA A 28 15.84 -29.15 13.52
N HIS A 29 14.77 -28.36 13.64
CA HIS A 29 13.48 -28.84 14.14
C HIS A 29 12.82 -29.85 13.18
N GLN A 30 12.86 -29.60 11.88
CA GLN A 30 12.33 -30.51 10.85
C GLN A 30 13.07 -31.85 10.86
N LEU A 31 14.41 -31.83 10.98
CA LEU A 31 15.22 -33.04 11.08
C LEU A 31 14.89 -33.85 12.34
N ALA A 32 14.64 -33.19 13.46
CA ALA A 32 14.33 -33.86 14.72
C ALA A 32 12.93 -34.49 14.74
N THR A 33 11.96 -33.86 14.07
CA THR A 33 10.54 -34.27 14.12
C THR A 33 10.11 -35.09 12.91
N GLY A 34 10.88 -35.09 11.81
CA GLY A 34 10.50 -35.70 10.54
C GLY A 34 9.32 -35.00 9.86
N ASN A 35 8.86 -33.86 10.40
CA ASN A 35 7.76 -33.08 9.86
C ASN A 35 8.33 -31.97 8.96
N PHE A 36 8.28 -32.20 7.66
CA PHE A 36 8.74 -31.26 6.63
C PHE A 36 7.62 -30.36 6.10
N GLU A 37 6.40 -30.51 6.63
CA GLU A 37 5.28 -29.66 6.25
C GLU A 37 5.36 -28.34 7.05
N ALA A 38 5.50 -27.24 6.30
CA ALA A 38 5.05 -25.89 6.66
C ALA A 38 5.99 -24.88 7.34
N LEU A 39 7.32 -24.89 7.12
CA LEU A 39 8.15 -23.71 7.47
C LEU A 39 9.20 -23.33 6.42
N PHE A 40 8.99 -23.72 5.16
CA PHE A 40 9.56 -22.92 4.08
C PHE A 40 8.76 -21.62 4.07
N ILE A 41 9.28 -20.59 4.73
CA ILE A 41 9.10 -19.25 4.19
C ILE A 41 9.74 -19.38 2.82
N LYS A 42 8.93 -19.67 1.80
CA LYS A 42 9.27 -19.20 0.48
C LYS A 42 9.48 -17.72 0.75
N GLU A 43 10.74 -17.29 0.76
CA GLU A 43 11.02 -15.98 0.23
C GLU A 43 10.26 -16.03 -1.09
N GLU A 44 9.07 -15.42 -1.09
CA GLU A 44 8.43 -15.06 -2.32
C GLU A 44 9.57 -14.34 -3.02
N GLU A 45 10.20 -15.02 -3.98
CA GLU A 45 10.90 -14.33 -5.03
C GLU A 45 9.87 -13.30 -5.44
N GLU A 46 10.06 -12.04 -4.99
CA GLU A 46 9.32 -10.93 -5.54
C GLU A 46 9.35 -11.21 -7.03
N PRO A 47 8.18 -11.43 -7.67
CA PRO A 47 8.14 -11.98 -9.01
C PRO A 47 9.13 -11.14 -9.80
N ARG A 48 10.27 -11.74 -10.18
CA ARG A 48 11.36 -11.01 -10.81
C ARG A 48 10.70 -10.40 -12.00
N ALA A 49 10.41 -9.10 -11.90
CA ALA A 49 9.45 -8.47 -12.78
C ALA A 49 9.91 -8.88 -14.17
N GLU A 50 9.06 -9.67 -14.85
CA GLU A 50 9.27 -9.84 -16.27
C GLU A 50 9.47 -8.43 -16.75
N VAL A 51 10.62 -8.19 -17.37
CA VAL A 51 10.91 -6.91 -18.00
C VAL A 51 9.91 -6.86 -19.14
N PHE A 52 8.67 -6.52 -18.80
CA PHE A 52 7.76 -5.82 -19.68
C PHE A 52 8.57 -4.60 -20.01
N GLU A 53 9.22 -4.64 -21.18
CA GLU A 53 9.50 -3.43 -21.91
C GLU A 53 8.26 -2.57 -21.70
N PRO A 54 8.37 -1.41 -21.05
CA PRO A 54 7.24 -0.54 -20.99
C PRO A 54 6.95 -0.26 -22.46
N LEU A 55 5.86 -0.87 -22.97
CA LEU A 55 5.10 -0.25 -24.01
C LEU A 55 4.85 1.13 -23.44
N GLU A 56 5.70 2.08 -23.83
CA GLU A 56 5.49 3.50 -23.70
C GLU A 56 4.20 3.75 -24.46
N LYS A 57 3.08 3.40 -23.82
CA LYS A 57 1.78 3.95 -24.16
C LYS A 57 2.04 5.42 -23.94
N GLU A 58 2.26 6.14 -25.03
CA GLU A 58 2.40 7.58 -25.05
C GLU A 58 1.18 8.14 -24.33
N VAL A 59 1.31 8.34 -23.02
CA VAL A 59 0.22 8.87 -22.24
C VAL A 59 0.09 10.30 -22.70
N PRO A 60 -1.07 10.72 -23.23
CA PRO A 60 -1.22 12.07 -23.74
C PRO A 60 -0.88 13.08 -22.65
N GLU A 61 -0.17 14.15 -23.01
CA GLU A 61 0.26 15.17 -22.03
C GLU A 61 -0.94 15.73 -21.27
N TRP A 62 -2.10 15.83 -21.94
CA TRP A 62 -3.37 16.23 -21.38
C TRP A 62 -4.31 15.03 -21.21
N VAL A 63 -4.75 14.82 -19.98
CA VAL A 63 -5.65 13.73 -19.60
C VAL A 63 -6.91 14.27 -18.94
N GLN A 64 -8.00 13.53 -19.09
CA GLN A 64 -9.28 13.86 -18.48
C GLN A 64 -9.31 13.41 -17.01
N VAL A 65 -9.68 14.35 -16.14
CA VAL A 65 -10.01 14.16 -14.72
C VAL A 65 -11.51 14.32 -14.57
N GLU A 66 -12.13 13.40 -13.84
CA GLU A 66 -13.46 13.62 -13.29
C GLU A 66 -13.33 14.20 -11.88
N ILE A 67 -13.91 15.38 -11.70
CA ILE A 67 -13.90 16.15 -10.46
C ILE A 67 -15.21 15.89 -9.74
N THR A 68 -15.12 15.48 -8.48
CA THR A 68 -16.24 15.43 -7.55
C THR A 68 -15.78 16.17 -6.29
N CYS A 69 -16.09 17.46 -6.21
CA CYS A 69 -15.58 18.28 -5.12
C CYS A 69 -16.36 17.99 -3.82
N PRO A 70 -15.70 17.56 -2.73
CA PRO A 70 -16.39 17.31 -1.46
C PRO A 70 -16.80 18.60 -0.73
N VAL A 71 -16.23 19.76 -1.10
CA VAL A 71 -16.48 21.05 -0.43
C VAL A 71 -17.71 21.76 -1.00
N CYS A 72 -17.82 21.84 -2.33
CA CYS A 72 -18.91 22.57 -3.00
C CYS A 72 -19.87 21.67 -3.78
N ALA A 73 -19.74 20.35 -3.66
CA ALA A 73 -20.51 19.33 -4.37
C ALA A 73 -20.47 19.44 -5.92
N TYR A 74 -19.54 20.22 -6.48
CA TYR A 74 -19.38 20.36 -7.91
C TYR A 74 -18.95 19.03 -8.55
N GLN A 75 -19.67 18.63 -9.60
CA GLN A 75 -19.35 17.47 -10.44
C GLN A 75 -19.09 17.93 -11.87
N GLY A 76 -17.96 17.52 -12.42
CA GLY A 76 -17.61 17.89 -13.79
C GLY A 76 -16.36 17.19 -14.29
N ARG A 77 -16.05 17.39 -15.57
CA ARG A 77 -14.86 16.84 -16.21
C ARG A 77 -13.94 17.97 -16.63
N LYS A 78 -12.64 17.80 -16.42
CA LYS A 78 -11.63 18.80 -16.77
C LYS A 78 -10.38 18.10 -17.29
N ASN A 79 -9.68 18.77 -18.20
CA ASN A 79 -8.39 18.28 -18.67
C ASN A 79 -7.27 18.85 -17.80
N THR A 80 -6.36 17.99 -17.36
CA THR A 80 -5.15 18.35 -16.61
C THR A 80 -3.94 17.68 -17.25
N LYS A 81 -2.74 18.09 -16.85
CA LYS A 81 -1.53 17.38 -17.29
C LYS A 81 -1.41 16.04 -16.57
N PHE A 82 -0.99 14.98 -17.26
CA PHE A 82 -0.81 13.67 -16.63
C PHE A 82 0.15 13.68 -15.44
N THR A 83 1.12 14.59 -15.46
CA THR A 83 2.11 14.78 -14.38
C THR A 83 1.57 15.55 -13.17
N ASN A 84 0.38 16.15 -13.26
CA ASN A 84 -0.18 16.92 -12.16
C ASN A 84 -0.73 16.01 -11.05
N VAL A 85 -0.22 16.22 -9.84
CA VAL A 85 -0.66 15.52 -8.63
C VAL A 85 -2.02 16.00 -8.13
N TYR A 86 -2.45 17.21 -8.52
CA TYR A 86 -3.68 17.82 -8.06
C TYR A 86 -4.41 18.59 -9.15
N THR A 87 -5.71 18.77 -8.97
CA THR A 87 -6.58 19.60 -9.82
C THR A 87 -7.39 20.55 -8.95
N LYS A 88 -7.44 21.83 -9.31
CA LYS A 88 -8.26 22.83 -8.60
C LYS A 88 -9.71 22.74 -9.07
N CYS A 89 -10.64 22.71 -8.11
CA CYS A 89 -12.06 22.84 -8.38
C CYS A 89 -12.36 24.19 -9.09
N PRO A 90 -13.19 24.22 -10.15
CA PRO A 90 -13.52 25.47 -10.84
C PRO A 90 -14.35 26.44 -10.01
N GLU A 91 -15.21 25.93 -9.12
CA GLU A 91 -16.10 26.74 -8.27
C GLU A 91 -15.36 27.26 -7.03
N CYS A 92 -14.97 26.37 -6.12
CA CYS A 92 -14.39 26.74 -4.82
C CYS A 92 -12.86 26.89 -4.83
N LYS A 93 -12.18 26.59 -5.95
CA LYS A 93 -10.71 26.64 -6.09
C LYS A 93 -9.92 25.72 -5.14
N THR A 94 -10.59 24.88 -4.35
CA THR A 94 -9.96 23.87 -3.50
C THR A 94 -9.11 22.93 -4.34
N ALA A 95 -7.90 22.64 -3.87
CA ALA A 95 -7.00 21.68 -4.51
C ALA A 95 -7.43 20.26 -4.14
N LEU A 96 -7.79 19.49 -5.17
CA LEU A 96 -8.22 18.10 -5.05
C LEU A 96 -7.10 17.18 -5.53
N PHE A 97 -6.89 16.08 -4.83
CA PHE A 97 -5.88 15.09 -5.16
C PHE A 97 -6.32 14.24 -6.35
N ASN A 98 -5.43 14.05 -7.34
CA ASN A 98 -5.72 13.23 -8.51
C ASN A 98 -5.38 11.76 -8.20
N GLN A 99 -6.40 10.95 -7.86
CA GLN A 99 -6.24 9.50 -7.73
C GLN A 99 -6.39 8.82 -9.09
N TYR A 100 -5.61 7.78 -9.37
CA TYR A 100 -5.74 7.03 -10.63
C TYR A 100 -7.10 6.35 -10.73
N ALA A 101 -7.78 6.52 -11.87
CA ALA A 101 -9.15 6.05 -12.03
C ALA A 101 -9.31 4.53 -11.88
N THR A 102 -8.33 3.75 -12.35
CA THR A 102 -8.33 2.28 -12.25
C THR A 102 -7.39 1.76 -11.15
N GLY A 103 -6.78 2.65 -10.36
CA GLY A 103 -5.69 2.32 -9.44
C GLY A 103 -4.34 2.04 -10.12
N ILE A 104 -4.31 1.91 -11.45
CA ILE A 104 -3.11 1.65 -12.24
C ILE A 104 -2.68 2.94 -12.96
N ARG A 105 -1.39 3.26 -12.89
CA ARG A 105 -0.81 4.44 -13.55
C ARG A 105 -0.90 4.31 -15.07
N GLY A 106 -1.54 5.27 -15.73
CA GLY A 106 -1.59 5.39 -17.19
C GLY A 106 -2.71 4.61 -17.86
N GLU A 107 -3.60 3.99 -17.10
CA GLU A 107 -4.81 3.37 -17.62
C GLU A 107 -6.01 4.33 -17.50
N LYS A 108 -6.87 4.31 -18.52
CA LYS A 108 -8.12 5.09 -18.54
C LYS A 108 -9.29 4.17 -18.26
N ASP A 109 -10.27 4.68 -17.53
CA ASP A 109 -11.53 3.98 -17.31
C ASP A 109 -12.38 3.93 -18.61
N LYS A 110 -13.47 3.16 -18.60
CA LYS A 110 -14.46 3.07 -19.69
C LYS A 110 -15.02 4.44 -20.10
N ALA A 111 -15.03 5.40 -19.18
CA ALA A 111 -15.45 6.79 -19.40
C ALA A 111 -14.34 7.69 -19.99
N GLY A 112 -13.13 7.18 -20.18
CA GLY A 112 -11.97 7.93 -20.67
C GLY A 112 -11.23 8.76 -19.62
N ASN A 113 -11.60 8.63 -18.35
CA ASN A 113 -10.94 9.33 -17.24
C ASN A 113 -9.65 8.60 -16.84
N TYR A 114 -8.55 9.35 -16.70
CA TYR A 114 -7.30 8.84 -16.12
C TYR A 114 -7.26 9.03 -14.60
N PHE A 115 -8.01 10.01 -14.11
CA PHE A 115 -7.97 10.41 -12.71
C PHE A 115 -9.36 10.71 -12.16
N TYR A 116 -9.56 10.39 -10.88
CA TYR A 116 -10.67 10.83 -10.05
C TYR A 116 -10.16 11.82 -9.00
N ALA A 117 -10.71 13.03 -9.02
CA ALA A 117 -10.41 14.09 -8.06
C ALA A 117 -11.58 14.25 -7.07
N GLN A 118 -11.61 13.35 -6.09
CA GLN A 118 -12.69 13.23 -5.10
C GLN A 118 -12.27 13.66 -3.69
N GLU A 119 -10.96 13.69 -3.42
CA GLU A 119 -10.41 14.01 -2.10
C GLU A 119 -9.68 15.35 -2.13
N ILE A 120 -9.68 16.05 -0.99
CA ILE A 120 -8.89 17.26 -0.79
C ILE A 120 -7.43 16.86 -0.62
N ILE A 121 -6.51 17.63 -1.20
CA ILE A 121 -5.08 17.38 -1.00
C ILE A 121 -4.73 17.58 0.48
N ARG A 122 -4.20 16.54 1.13
CA ARG A 122 -3.64 16.69 2.47
C ARG A 122 -2.28 17.37 2.37
N PRO A 123 -1.97 18.34 3.24
CA PRO A 123 -0.64 18.95 3.28
C PRO A 123 0.40 17.87 3.59
N LYS A 124 1.55 17.90 2.89
CA LYS A 124 2.63 16.93 3.02
C LYS A 124 3.23 16.82 4.44
N ASN A 125 2.99 17.82 5.28
CA ASN A 125 3.56 17.90 6.62
C ASN A 125 2.78 17.10 7.68
N GLY A 126 1.69 16.43 7.29
CA GLY A 126 0.82 15.73 8.27
C GLY A 126 0.09 16.68 9.21
N GLU A 127 0.14 17.99 8.94
CA GLU A 127 -0.61 19.01 9.66
C GLU A 127 -2.09 18.84 9.35
N LEU A 128 -2.90 18.75 10.41
CA LEU A 128 -4.35 18.83 10.30
C LEU A 128 -4.72 20.15 9.63
N THR A 129 -5.72 20.11 8.75
CA THR A 129 -6.30 21.34 8.19
C THR A 129 -6.83 22.23 9.32
N ALA A 130 -6.90 23.55 9.10
CA ALA A 130 -7.37 24.48 10.14
C ALA A 130 -8.74 24.07 10.71
N ASP A 131 -9.62 23.57 9.86
CA ASP A 131 -10.95 23.08 10.22
C ASP A 131 -10.88 21.81 11.10
N GLU A 132 -9.94 20.88 10.82
CA GLU A 132 -9.71 19.70 11.66
C GLU A 132 -9.07 20.04 13.01
N GLN A 133 -8.22 21.08 13.06
CA GLN A 133 -7.66 21.59 14.31
C GLN A 133 -8.76 22.23 15.18
N GLU A 134 -9.69 22.94 14.57
CA GLU A 134 -10.84 23.54 15.26
C GLU A 134 -11.80 22.47 15.81
N LEU A 135 -12.13 21.44 15.01
CA LEU A 135 -12.91 20.28 15.45
C LEU A 135 -12.26 19.52 16.62
N LEU A 136 -10.96 19.27 16.56
CA LEU A 136 -10.23 18.65 17.68
C LEU A 136 -10.27 19.52 18.93
N ALA A 137 -10.16 20.84 18.77
CA ALA A 137 -10.25 21.78 19.87
C ALA A 137 -11.66 21.83 20.48
N GLU A 138 -12.71 21.72 19.67
CA GLU A 138 -14.10 21.61 20.16
C GLU A 138 -14.33 20.29 20.90
N MET A 139 -13.91 19.16 20.34
CA MET A 139 -14.01 17.84 20.98
C MET A 139 -13.22 17.75 22.29
N SER A 140 -12.11 18.48 22.43
CA SER A 140 -11.38 18.56 23.70
C SER A 140 -12.12 19.35 24.77
N LYS A 141 -12.94 20.35 24.40
CA LYS A 141 -13.69 21.19 25.34
C LYS A 141 -14.95 20.49 25.88
N GLU A 142 -15.55 19.58 25.11
CA GLU A 142 -16.73 18.83 25.55
C GLU A 142 -16.42 17.74 26.59
N ASN A 143 -15.17 17.26 26.67
CA ASN A 143 -14.77 16.23 27.64
C ASN A 143 -14.34 16.79 29.02
N GLU A 144 -14.31 18.11 29.19
CA GLU A 144 -13.94 18.78 30.45
C GLU A 144 -15.15 19.33 31.24
N ASN A 145 -16.39 19.04 30.82
CA ASN A 145 -17.62 19.43 31.53
C ASN A 145 -18.39 18.23 32.09
#